data_AF-R7U2G4-F1
#
_entry.id   AF-R7U2G4-F1
#
_cell.length_a   1.000
_cell.length_b   1.000
_cell.length_c   1.000
_cell.angle_alpha   90.00
_cell.angle_beta   90.00
_cell.angle_gamma   90.00
#
_symmetry.space_group_name_H-M   'P 1'
#
loop_
_entity.id
_entity.type
_entity.pdbx_description
1 polymer ?
#
loop_
_entity_poly.entity_id
_entity_poly.type
_entity_poly.pdbx_seq_one_letter_code
_entity_poly.pdbx_strand_id
1 'polypeptide(L)'
;MPIEKMLAEECDVLCLQETWLTKQDLGGLSDLHPGYVGVGEATTDLNSGLLRGRVAGDVAIMWRSRHGHLINEVRLGVDWAIGIEYRSADHHFYIINIYAPYECRDNEPLYLERMAYLSAFIDNLDSTCIYLIGDFNANVLNANRSPPGRQMIPNYNVQTLGVVENFYG
;
A
#
# COMPACT_ATOMS: atom_id res chain seq x y z
N MET A 1 -15.67 8.51 5.37
CA MET A 1 -15.21 9.41 6.44
C MET A 1 -14.25 10.40 5.80
N PRO A 2 -14.30 11.73 6.08
CA PRO A 2 -13.32 12.65 5.53
C PRO A 2 -11.91 12.23 5.98
N ILE A 3 -10.93 12.24 5.08
CA ILE A 3 -9.54 11.86 5.39
C ILE A 3 -8.98 12.66 6.58
N GLU A 4 -9.42 13.91 6.73
CA GLU A 4 -9.13 14.82 7.84
C GLU A 4 -9.53 14.24 9.21
N LYS A 5 -10.64 13.48 9.29
CA LYS A 5 -11.04 12.80 10.52
C LYS A 5 -10.19 11.58 10.83
N MET A 6 -9.77 10.82 9.81
CA MET A 6 -8.86 9.67 9.99
C MET A 6 -7.45 10.13 10.41
N LEU A 7 -6.99 11.27 9.88
CA LEU A 7 -5.72 11.89 10.27
C LEU A 7 -5.75 12.47 11.70
N ALA A 8 -6.95 12.83 12.19
CA ALA A 8 -7.18 13.29 13.56
C ALA A 8 -7.22 12.15 14.59
N GLU A 9 -7.47 10.90 14.15
CA GLU A 9 -7.30 9.70 14.97
C GLU A 9 -5.80 9.35 15.04
N GLU A 10 -5.33 8.86 16.19
CA GLU A 10 -3.91 8.75 16.56
C GLU A 10 -3.11 7.68 15.79
N CYS A 11 -3.41 7.46 14.51
CA CYS A 11 -2.67 6.50 13.69
C CYS A 11 -1.23 6.95 13.46
N ASP A 12 -0.32 5.99 13.34
CA ASP A 12 1.09 6.28 13.07
C ASP A 12 1.42 6.14 11.58
N VAL A 13 0.77 5.19 10.90
CA VAL A 13 0.84 4.97 9.45
C VAL A 13 -0.56 4.77 8.89
N LEU A 14 -0.83 5.45 7.77
CA LEU A 14 -2.07 5.44 7.01
C LEU A 14 -1.80 4.94 5.59
N CYS A 15 -2.47 3.86 5.20
CA CYS A 15 -2.43 3.33 3.83
C CYS A 15 -3.70 3.74 3.09
N LEU A 16 -3.55 4.41 1.95
CA LEU A 16 -4.63 4.95 1.14
C LEU A 16 -4.66 4.25 -0.23
N GLN A 17 -5.84 3.90 -0.70
CA GLN A 17 -6.10 3.41 -2.06
C GLN A 17 -7.13 4.32 -2.71
N GLU A 18 -7.22 4.27 -4.05
CA GLU A 18 -8.14 5.12 -4.80
C GLU A 18 -7.94 6.61 -4.43
N THR A 19 -6.70 7.08 -4.45
CA THR A 19 -6.41 8.48 -4.09
C THR A 19 -6.86 9.46 -5.16
N TRP A 20 -7.00 8.98 -6.41
CA TRP A 20 -7.34 9.77 -7.59
C TRP A 20 -6.36 10.92 -7.87
N LEU A 21 -5.15 10.83 -7.32
CA LEU A 21 -4.09 11.82 -7.50
C LEU A 21 -3.37 11.57 -8.83
N THR A 22 -3.00 12.64 -9.52
CA THR A 22 -2.02 12.54 -10.61
C THR A 22 -0.60 12.48 -10.04
N LYS A 23 0.38 12.07 -10.85
CA LYS A 23 1.80 12.14 -10.45
C LYS A 23 2.22 13.52 -10.01
N GLN A 24 1.59 14.57 -10.56
CA GLN A 24 1.83 15.96 -10.24
C GLN A 24 1.23 16.36 -8.87
N ASP A 25 0.14 15.70 -8.46
CA ASP A 25 -0.53 15.98 -7.18
C ASP A 25 0.11 15.24 -6.00
N LEU A 26 0.89 14.17 -6.26
CA LEU A 26 1.54 13.38 -5.21
C LEU A 26 2.41 14.22 -4.25
N GLY A 27 3.01 15.31 -4.74
CA GLY A 27 3.78 16.24 -3.90
C GLY A 27 2.95 16.90 -2.81
N GLY A 28 1.64 17.05 -3.01
CA GLY A 28 0.70 17.64 -2.05
C GLY A 28 0.23 16.70 -0.94
N LEU A 29 0.64 15.42 -0.93
CA LEU A 29 0.23 14.47 0.11
C LEU A 29 0.62 14.94 1.51
N SER A 30 1.81 15.52 1.66
CA SER A 30 2.29 16.04 2.96
C SER A 30 1.59 17.34 3.38
N ASP A 31 0.89 18.01 2.47
CA ASP A 31 0.13 19.24 2.77
C ASP A 31 -1.24 18.92 3.41
N LEU A 32 -1.69 17.66 3.33
CA LEU A 32 -2.96 17.21 3.91
C LEU A 32 -3.00 17.33 5.44
N HIS A 33 -1.85 17.17 6.11
CA HIS A 33 -1.76 17.32 7.57
C HIS A 33 -0.31 17.61 8.01
N PRO A 34 -0.06 18.66 8.83
CA PRO A 34 1.30 19.10 9.19
C PRO A 34 2.10 18.08 10.02
N GLY A 35 1.41 17.17 10.70
CA GLY A 35 2.01 16.09 11.48
C GLY A 35 2.36 14.82 10.69
N TYR A 36 2.14 14.80 9.37
CA TYR A 36 2.40 13.65 8.51
C TYR A 36 3.33 14.00 7.36
N VAL A 37 4.07 13.00 6.92
CA VAL A 37 4.75 12.96 5.62
C VAL A 37 4.07 11.87 4.80
N GLY A 38 3.91 12.10 3.50
CA GLY A 38 3.23 11.16 2.63
C GLY A 38 3.90 11.00 1.29
N VAL A 39 3.84 9.77 0.78
CA VAL A 39 4.21 9.44 -0.59
C VAL A 39 3.21 8.52 -1.24
N GLY A 40 3.14 8.54 -2.56
CA GLY A 40 2.25 7.66 -3.31
C GLY A 40 2.79 7.31 -4.68
N GLU A 41 2.08 6.38 -5.31
CA GLU A 41 2.21 6.02 -6.71
C GLU A 41 0.89 6.38 -7.40
N ALA A 42 1.00 6.85 -8.64
CA ALA A 42 -0.14 7.25 -9.43
C ALA A 42 0.02 6.80 -10.87
N THR A 43 -1.06 6.29 -11.45
CA THR A 43 -1.04 5.88 -12.85
C THR A 43 -1.09 7.09 -13.79
N THR A 44 -1.85 8.12 -13.39
CA THR A 44 -2.14 9.27 -14.26
C THR A 44 -0.96 10.24 -14.29
N ASP A 45 -0.36 10.40 -15.47
CA ASP A 45 0.72 11.35 -15.71
C ASP A 45 0.30 12.42 -16.74
N LEU A 46 0.08 13.64 -16.26
CA LEU A 46 -0.35 14.77 -17.09
C LEU A 46 0.70 15.17 -18.15
N ASN A 47 1.97 14.80 -17.95
CA ASN A 47 3.05 15.12 -18.89
C ASN A 47 3.15 14.14 -20.05
N SER A 48 2.49 12.96 -19.97
CA SER A 48 2.58 11.91 -20.98
C SER A 48 1.82 12.24 -22.29
N GLY A 49 1.01 13.30 -22.29
CA GLY A 49 0.19 13.73 -23.43
C GLY A 49 -0.95 12.76 -23.81
N LEU A 50 -0.91 11.53 -23.31
CA LEU A 50 -1.90 10.49 -23.53
C LEU A 50 -2.53 10.11 -22.20
N LEU A 51 -3.68 10.72 -21.89
CA LEU A 51 -4.53 10.25 -20.81
C LEU A 51 -5.10 8.89 -21.23
N ARG A 52 -4.36 7.81 -20.95
CA ARG A 52 -4.95 6.46 -20.97
C ARG A 52 -6.04 6.48 -19.90
N GLY A 53 -7.28 6.18 -20.29
CA GLY A 53 -8.44 6.24 -19.41
C GLY A 53 -8.22 5.49 -18.09
N ARG A 54 -9.05 5.82 -17.07
CA ARG A 54 -8.92 5.38 -15.66
C ARG A 54 -8.27 4.00 -15.50
N VAL A 55 -6.97 3.98 -15.21
CA VAL A 55 -6.26 2.76 -14.83
C VAL A 55 -6.33 2.66 -13.31
N ALA A 56 -6.60 1.45 -12.80
CA ALA A 56 -6.63 1.15 -11.39
C ALA A 56 -5.20 1.03 -10.85
N GLY A 57 -4.80 1.94 -9.97
CA GLY A 57 -3.47 1.92 -9.37
C GLY A 57 -3.05 3.27 -8.84
N ASP A 58 -3.81 3.82 -7.89
CA ASP A 58 -3.31 4.96 -7.13
C ASP A 58 -3.31 4.56 -5.65
N VAL A 59 -2.12 4.53 -5.08
CA VAL A 59 -1.89 4.18 -3.67
C VAL A 59 -1.02 5.24 -3.02
N ALA A 60 -1.25 5.50 -1.74
CA ALA A 60 -0.37 6.35 -0.95
C ALA A 60 -0.16 5.79 0.45
N ILE A 61 1.01 6.06 1.03
CA ILE A 61 1.29 5.82 2.43
C ILE A 61 1.64 7.17 3.06
N MET A 62 1.00 7.47 4.18
CA MET A 62 1.34 8.60 5.03
C MET A 62 1.77 8.08 6.40
N TRP A 63 2.73 8.74 7.05
CA TRP A 63 3.16 8.41 8.40
C TRP A 63 3.43 9.66 9.21
N ARG A 64 3.40 9.53 10.54
CA ARG A 64 3.72 10.66 11.42
C ARG A 64 5.16 11.12 11.23
N SER A 65 5.35 12.42 11.04
CA SER A 65 6.67 13.02 10.80
C SER A 65 7.68 12.72 11.91
N ARG A 66 7.21 12.49 13.16
CA ARG A 66 8.07 12.07 14.29
C ARG A 66 8.83 10.77 14.03
N HIS A 67 8.27 9.87 13.22
CA HIS A 67 8.86 8.58 12.85
C HIS A 67 9.72 8.66 11.58
N GLY A 68 9.81 9.82 10.92
CA GLY A 68 10.48 9.95 9.63
C GLY A 68 11.95 9.54 9.63
N HIS A 69 12.65 9.64 10.76
CA HIS A 69 14.04 9.19 10.91
C HIS A 69 14.21 7.66 10.97
N LEU A 70 13.11 6.92 11.12
CA LEU A 70 13.07 5.46 11.18
C LEU A 70 12.46 4.86 9.90
N ILE A 71 11.97 5.70 8.99
CA ILE A 71 11.20 5.27 7.82
C ILE A 71 11.98 5.54 6.54
N ASN A 72 12.14 4.52 5.71
CA ASN A 72 12.60 4.65 4.33
C ASN A 72 11.46 4.32 3.37
N GLU A 73 11.34 5.07 2.28
CA GLU A 73 10.39 4.76 1.21
C GLU A 73 10.82 3.51 0.44
N VAL A 74 9.88 2.63 0.13
CA VAL A 74 10.11 1.43 -0.67
C VAL A 74 9.23 1.51 -1.93
N ARG A 75 9.89 1.79 -3.05
CA ARG A 75 9.25 1.93 -4.36
C ARG A 75 9.28 0.59 -5.08
N LEU A 76 8.10 0.03 -5.36
CA LEU A 76 7.97 -1.21 -6.11
C LEU A 76 8.06 -0.96 -7.62
N GLY A 77 7.93 0.29 -8.09
CA GLY A 77 7.95 0.60 -9.53
C GLY A 77 6.67 0.18 -10.26
N VAL A 78 5.58 0.04 -9.51
CA VAL A 78 4.22 -0.21 -10.01
C VAL A 78 3.28 0.85 -9.45
N ASP A 79 2.16 1.09 -10.12
CA ASP A 79 1.17 2.10 -9.73
C ASP A 79 0.20 1.59 -8.64
N TRP A 80 0.03 0.28 -8.52
CA TRP A 80 -0.93 -0.36 -7.61
C TRP A 80 -0.34 -0.78 -6.25
N ALA A 81 0.94 -0.52 -5.98
CA ALA A 81 1.55 -0.82 -4.69
C ALA A 81 2.73 0.11 -4.35
N ILE A 82 2.86 0.44 -3.07
CA ILE A 82 3.96 1.23 -2.51
C ILE A 82 4.26 0.72 -1.11
N GLY A 83 5.50 0.83 -0.64
CA GLY A 83 5.86 0.41 0.71
C GLY A 83 6.66 1.45 1.48
N ILE A 84 6.80 1.18 2.77
CA ILE A 84 7.79 1.78 3.64
C ILE A 84 8.53 0.68 4.40
N GLU A 85 9.81 0.91 4.66
CA GLU A 85 10.61 0.18 5.62
C GLU A 85 10.60 0.96 6.93
N TYR A 86 10.27 0.31 8.02
CA TYR A 86 10.53 0.83 9.36
C TYR A 86 11.75 0.12 9.95
N ARG A 87 12.75 0.88 10.38
CA ARG A 87 13.94 0.34 11.03
C ARG A 87 14.33 1.16 12.26
N SER A 88 14.31 0.52 13.42
CA SER A 88 14.85 0.99 14.70
C SER A 88 15.88 0.00 15.25
N ALA A 89 16.39 0.22 16.46
CA ALA A 89 17.33 -0.70 17.11
C ALA A 89 16.69 -2.07 17.41
N ASP A 90 15.39 -2.07 17.77
CA ASP A 90 14.69 -3.25 18.27
C ASP A 90 13.68 -3.83 17.26
N HIS A 91 13.33 -3.05 16.22
CA HIS A 91 12.28 -3.40 15.27
C HIS A 91 12.72 -3.13 13.83
N HIS A 92 12.46 -4.09 12.95
CA HIS A 92 12.70 -3.95 11.52
C HIS A 92 11.62 -4.69 10.73
N PHE A 93 10.81 -3.93 10.00
CA PHE A 93 9.69 -4.49 9.26
C PHE A 93 9.31 -3.62 8.07
N TYR A 94 8.54 -4.20 7.16
CA TYR A 94 7.98 -3.51 6.00
C TYR A 94 6.47 -3.39 6.13
N ILE A 95 5.93 -2.25 5.69
CA ILE A 95 4.51 -2.09 5.41
C ILE A 95 4.38 -1.86 3.91
N ILE A 96 3.63 -2.72 3.22
CA ILE A 96 3.37 -2.60 1.79
C ILE A 96 1.87 -2.37 1.61
N ASN A 97 1.53 -1.19 1.09
CA ASN A 97 0.18 -0.81 0.71
C ASN A 97 -0.13 -1.32 -0.71
N ILE A 98 -1.25 -2.01 -0.89
CA ILE A 98 -1.66 -2.67 -2.12
C ILE A 98 -3.08 -2.25 -2.51
N TYR A 99 -3.30 -2.09 -3.82
CA TYR A 99 -4.62 -2.03 -4.43
C TYR A 99 -4.75 -3.07 -5.56
N ALA A 100 -5.29 -4.23 -5.24
CA ALA A 100 -5.43 -5.34 -6.17
C ALA A 100 -6.70 -5.18 -7.05
N PRO A 101 -6.76 -5.82 -8.23
CA PRO A 101 -7.95 -5.78 -9.07
C PRO A 101 -9.06 -6.63 -8.43
N TYR A 102 -10.32 -6.34 -8.77
CA TYR A 102 -11.47 -7.13 -8.31
C TYR A 102 -11.28 -8.62 -8.61
N GLU A 103 -11.40 -9.46 -7.59
CA GLU A 103 -11.25 -10.92 -7.71
C GLU A 103 -12.42 -11.52 -8.49
N CYS A 104 -12.25 -11.65 -9.80
CA CYS A 104 -13.19 -12.34 -10.67
C CYS A 104 -12.45 -13.07 -11.79
N ARG A 105 -13.16 -13.96 -12.51
CA ARG A 105 -12.59 -14.74 -13.62
C ARG A 105 -11.96 -13.87 -14.71
N ASP A 106 -12.56 -12.72 -15.00
CA ASP A 106 -12.05 -11.82 -16.05
C ASP A 106 -10.72 -11.16 -15.65
N ASN A 107 -10.51 -10.94 -14.35
CA ASN A 107 -9.30 -10.33 -13.80
C ASN A 107 -8.27 -11.35 -13.28
N GLU A 108 -8.60 -12.65 -13.26
CA GLU A 108 -7.77 -13.70 -12.66
C GLU A 108 -6.30 -13.66 -13.13
N PRO A 109 -5.99 -13.54 -14.45
CA PRO A 109 -4.60 -13.45 -14.91
C PRO A 109 -3.85 -12.25 -14.31
N LEU A 110 -4.47 -11.06 -14.31
CA LEU A 110 -3.88 -9.84 -13.76
C LEU A 110 -3.73 -9.91 -12.24
N TYR A 111 -4.70 -10.52 -11.56
CA TYR A 111 -4.64 -10.75 -10.12
C TYR A 111 -3.45 -11.63 -9.75
N LEU A 112 -3.30 -12.78 -10.42
CA LEU A 112 -2.20 -13.71 -10.19
C LEU A 112 -0.84 -13.09 -10.54
N GLU A 113 -0.76 -12.32 -11.63
CA GLU A 113 0.44 -11.57 -11.99
C GLU A 113 0.88 -10.64 -10.85
N ARG A 114 -0.04 -9.84 -10.30
CA ARG A 114 0.25 -8.92 -9.19
C ARG A 114 0.66 -9.66 -7.91
N MET A 115 0.00 -10.77 -7.57
CA MET A 115 0.37 -11.56 -6.39
C MET A 115 1.74 -12.24 -6.56
N ALA A 116 2.04 -12.77 -7.75
CA ALA A 116 3.35 -13.35 -8.06
C ALA A 116 4.46 -12.28 -8.02
N TYR A 117 4.17 -11.08 -8.54
CA TYR A 117 5.07 -9.95 -8.45
C TYR A 117 5.37 -9.58 -6.99
N LEU A 118 4.34 -9.44 -6.15
CA LEU A 118 4.50 -9.15 -4.72
C LEU A 118 5.33 -10.22 -4.02
N SER A 119 5.04 -11.50 -4.26
CA SER A 119 5.80 -12.62 -3.69
C SER A 119 7.28 -12.50 -4.04
N ALA A 120 7.60 -12.33 -5.32
CA ALA A 120 8.97 -12.20 -5.78
C ALA A 120 9.66 -10.94 -5.21
N PHE A 121 8.94 -9.82 -5.09
CA PHE A 121 9.48 -8.60 -4.49
C PHE A 121 9.83 -8.82 -3.01
N ILE A 122 8.90 -9.42 -2.26
CA ILE A 122 9.03 -9.73 -0.84
C ILE A 122 10.19 -10.69 -0.57
N ASP A 123 10.37 -11.71 -1.42
CA ASP A 123 11.47 -12.68 -1.29
C ASP A 123 12.87 -12.02 -1.36
N ASN A 124 12.96 -10.79 -1.87
CA ASN A 124 14.20 -10.01 -1.96
C ASN A 124 14.39 -9.00 -0.81
N LEU A 125 13.44 -8.90 0.13
CA LEU A 125 13.56 -8.03 1.30
C LEU A 125 14.41 -8.66 2.41
N ASP A 126 15.05 -7.84 3.23
CA ASP A 126 15.97 -8.28 4.28
C ASP A 126 15.31 -8.45 5.66
N SER A 127 13.97 -8.40 5.74
CA SER A 127 13.19 -8.70 6.94
C SER A 127 12.12 -9.74 6.65
N THR A 128 11.90 -10.62 7.62
CA THR A 128 10.78 -11.57 7.61
C THR A 128 9.49 -10.98 8.18
N CYS A 129 9.55 -9.77 8.76
CA CYS A 129 8.39 -9.08 9.32
C CYS A 129 7.81 -8.12 8.28
N ILE A 130 6.74 -8.56 7.60
CA ILE A 130 6.14 -7.83 6.49
C ILE A 130 4.63 -7.78 6.69
N TYR A 131 4.09 -6.56 6.67
CA TYR A 131 2.68 -6.27 6.73
C TYR A 131 2.19 -5.89 5.34
N LEU A 132 1.24 -6.66 4.83
CA LEU A 132 0.56 -6.35 3.58
C LEU A 132 -0.80 -5.75 3.90
N ILE A 133 -0.96 -4.48 3.53
CA ILE A 133 -2.11 -3.66 3.90
C ILE A 133 -2.79 -3.15 2.64
N GLY A 134 -4.11 -3.02 2.69
CA GLY A 134 -4.88 -2.34 1.66
C GLY A 134 -5.95 -3.22 1.04
N ASP A 135 -6.50 -2.77 -0.08
CA ASP A 135 -7.64 -3.43 -0.69
C ASP A 135 -7.17 -4.53 -1.67
N PHE A 136 -7.18 -5.76 -1.18
CA PHE A 136 -6.94 -6.96 -1.96
C PHE A 136 -8.08 -7.33 -2.89
N ASN A 137 -9.23 -6.67 -2.76
CA ASN A 137 -10.38 -6.83 -3.63
C ASN A 137 -10.85 -8.30 -3.77
N ALA A 138 -10.58 -9.09 -2.73
CA ALA A 138 -10.76 -10.52 -2.68
C ALA A 138 -11.55 -10.94 -1.44
N ASN A 139 -12.34 -12.00 -1.58
CA ASN A 139 -13.15 -12.49 -0.47
C ASN A 139 -12.34 -13.46 0.41
N VAL A 140 -11.63 -12.89 1.38
CA VAL A 140 -10.80 -13.66 2.33
C VAL A 140 -11.60 -14.56 3.30
N LEU A 141 -12.92 -14.35 3.42
CA LEU A 141 -13.80 -15.08 4.35
C LEU A 141 -14.30 -16.42 3.80
N ASN A 142 -14.21 -16.64 2.49
CA ASN A 142 -14.60 -17.91 1.86
C ASN A 142 -13.38 -18.77 1.53
N ALA A 143 -12.85 -19.48 2.52
CA ALA A 143 -11.70 -20.39 2.36
C ALA A 143 -11.86 -21.39 1.20
N ASN A 144 -13.09 -21.87 0.96
CA ASN A 144 -13.43 -22.84 -0.10
C ASN A 144 -13.60 -22.25 -1.50
N ARG A 145 -13.52 -20.92 -1.65
CA ARG A 145 -13.43 -20.21 -2.93
C ARG A 145 -12.21 -19.29 -2.99
N SER A 146 -11.24 -19.48 -2.09
CA SER A 146 -10.03 -18.67 -2.06
C SER A 146 -9.30 -18.80 -3.40
N PRO A 147 -8.74 -17.71 -3.93
CA PRO A 147 -7.99 -17.77 -5.17
C PRO A 147 -6.67 -18.52 -4.94
N PRO A 148 -6.00 -18.97 -6.02
CA PRO A 148 -4.64 -19.51 -5.94
C PRO A 148 -3.67 -18.53 -5.23
N GLY A 149 -3.93 -17.22 -5.26
CA GLY A 149 -3.14 -16.19 -4.58
C GLY A 149 -3.03 -16.35 -3.06
N ARG A 150 -4.01 -16.96 -2.37
CA ARG A 150 -3.91 -17.25 -0.92
C ARG A 150 -2.85 -18.32 -0.62
N GLN A 151 -2.58 -19.23 -1.57
CA GLN A 151 -1.48 -20.20 -1.44
C GLN A 151 -0.10 -19.56 -1.67
N MET A 152 -0.04 -18.40 -2.33
CA MET A 152 1.21 -17.67 -2.60
C MET A 152 1.60 -16.71 -1.46
N ILE A 153 0.64 -16.26 -0.65
CA ILE A 153 0.87 -15.34 0.49
C ILE A 153 0.50 -16.01 1.84
N PRO A 154 0.94 -17.24 2.16
CA PRO A 154 0.43 -17.95 3.34
C PRO A 154 1.04 -17.46 4.67
N ASN A 155 2.11 -16.64 4.65
CA ASN A 155 2.92 -16.35 5.83
C ASN A 155 2.97 -14.87 6.24
N TYR A 156 2.17 -13.99 5.63
CA TYR A 156 2.20 -12.56 5.91
C TYR A 156 0.95 -12.09 6.66
N ASN A 157 1.11 -11.10 7.55
CA ASN A 157 -0.03 -10.46 8.19
C ASN A 157 -0.76 -9.61 7.12
N VAL A 158 -1.87 -10.14 6.61
CA VAL A 158 -2.72 -9.50 5.60
C VAL A 158 -3.86 -8.76 6.30
N GLN A 159 -3.95 -7.44 6.13
CA GLN A 159 -5.07 -6.62 6.59
C GLN A 159 -5.72 -5.86 5.44
N THR A 160 -7.03 -6.06 5.26
CA THR A 160 -7.83 -5.55 4.13
C THR A 160 -8.20 -4.05 4.25
N LEU A 161 -7.95 -3.46 5.42
CA LEU A 161 -8.08 -2.04 5.77
C LEU A 161 -7.17 -1.84 6.98
N GLY A 162 -6.04 -1.15 6.80
CA GLY A 162 -5.02 -1.07 7.85
C GLY A 162 -4.79 0.36 8.29
N VAL A 163 -5.24 0.65 9.50
CA VAL A 163 -4.65 1.67 10.35
C VAL A 163 -3.65 0.92 11.22
N VAL A 164 -2.35 1.23 11.11
CA VAL A 164 -1.35 0.67 12.03
C VAL A 164 -1.27 1.62 13.23
N GLU A 165 -1.89 1.20 14.33
CA GLU A 165 -1.88 1.92 15.60
C GLU A 165 -0.80 1.35 16.52
N ASN A 166 -0.04 2.25 17.16
CA ASN A 166 1.02 1.99 18.13
C ASN A 166 2.30 1.36 17.56
N PHE A 167 3.21 2.23 17.15
CA PHE A 167 4.64 1.93 17.18
C PHE A 167 5.07 2.06 18.64
N TYR A 168 5.12 0.96 19.38
CA TYR A 168 5.53 0.97 20.79
C TYR A 168 6.89 1.66 20.92
N GLY A 169 6.91 2.74 21.72
CA GLY A 169 8.09 3.39 22.27
C GLY A 169 7.98 3.43 23.77
#